data_AF-A0AAN8CQ02-F1
#
_entry.id   AF-A0AAN8CQ02-F1
#
_cell.length_a   1.000
_cell.length_b   1.000
_cell.length_c   1.000
_cell.angle_alpha   90.00
_cell.angle_beta   90.00
_cell.angle_gamma   90.00
#
_symmetry.space_group_name_H-M   'P 1'
#
loop_
_entity.id
_entity.type
_entity.pdbx_description
1 polymer ?
#
loop_
_entity_poly.entity_id
_entity_poly.type
_entity_poly.pdbx_seq_one_letter_code
_entity_poly.pdbx_strand_id
1 'polypeptide(L)'
;MVAVCSICFFVILPLNLVGTILGRNLSGQPNFPCRVNAVPRPIPEKKCEGQSFFSRFKIWVNILDPTFLLSSDATIKRAHGLLRGGQKLDEWDKEAVTLSLSSVHADSGDVLPLMLRPAAFLSTSAPLVITSFLPHTNVKYALLWQFFLQSYQTRFTLANRNSSSEKNRARQPTWAKERATA
;
A
#
# COMPACT_ATOMS: atom_id res chain seq x y z
N MET A 1 -28.87 2.50 -13.55
CA MET A 1 -28.01 3.64 -13.13
C MET A 1 -28.38 4.19 -11.76
N VAL A 2 -29.65 4.54 -11.47
CA VAL A 2 -30.06 5.14 -10.18
C VAL A 2 -29.67 4.29 -8.96
N ALA A 3 -29.86 2.96 -9.02
CA ALA A 3 -29.48 2.04 -7.94
C ALA A 3 -27.96 2.01 -7.66
N VAL A 4 -27.13 2.09 -8.71
CA VAL A 4 -25.67 2.12 -8.57
C VAL A 4 -25.22 3.45 -7.96
N CYS A 5 -25.78 4.57 -8.43
CA CYS A 5 -25.48 5.89 -7.87
C CYS A 5 -25.88 5.98 -6.40
N SER A 6 -27.03 5.43 -6.01
CA SER A 6 -27.47 5.43 -4.61
C SER A 6 -26.59 4.56 -3.71
N ILE A 7 -26.13 3.39 -4.17
CA ILE A 7 -25.13 2.58 -3.43
C ILE A 7 -23.81 3.35 -3.25
N CYS A 8 -23.33 4.03 -4.30
CA CYS A 8 -22.11 4.83 -4.22
C CYS A 8 -22.22 5.97 -3.19
N PHE A 9 -23.32 6.72 -3.20
CA PHE A 9 -23.51 7.87 -2.31
C PHE A 9 -23.87 7.49 -0.87
N PHE A 10 -24.75 6.53 -0.67
CA PHE A 10 -25.29 6.21 0.67
C PHE A 10 -24.57 5.08 1.39
N VAL A 11 -23.73 4.30 0.69
CA VAL A 11 -23.01 3.17 1.30
C VAL A 11 -21.51 3.36 1.15
N ILE A 12 -21.01 3.49 -0.08
CA ILE A 12 -19.56 3.51 -0.34
C ILE A 12 -18.91 4.78 0.22
N LEU A 13 -19.46 5.96 -0.07
CA LEU A 13 -18.94 7.24 0.43
C LEU A 13 -18.91 7.34 1.97
N PRO A 14 -20.02 7.07 2.70
CA PRO A 14 -20.02 7.16 4.15
C PRO A 14 -19.13 6.09 4.81
N LEU A 15 -19.08 4.85 4.28
CA LEU A 15 -18.18 3.83 4.81
C LEU A 15 -16.70 4.20 4.62
N ASN A 16 -16.33 4.75 3.46
CA ASN A 16 -14.96 5.23 3.23
C ASN A 16 -14.62 6.45 4.08
N LEU A 17 -15.57 7.38 4.27
CA LEU A 17 -15.38 8.54 5.12
C LEU A 17 -15.21 8.14 6.59
N VAL A 18 -16.10 7.29 7.12
CA VAL A 18 -16.03 6.78 8.49
C VAL A 18 -14.75 5.95 8.68
N GLY A 19 -14.40 5.08 7.75
CA GLY A 19 -13.14 4.31 7.78
C GLY A 19 -11.91 5.23 7.77
N THR A 20 -11.95 6.31 7.00
CA THR A 20 -10.87 7.32 6.97
C THR A 20 -10.79 8.10 8.28
N ILE A 21 -11.93 8.53 8.83
CA ILE A 21 -11.98 9.27 10.11
C ILE A 21 -11.50 8.36 11.25
N LEU A 22 -12.04 7.15 11.38
CA LEU A 22 -11.64 6.18 12.40
C LEU A 22 -10.18 5.79 12.25
N GLY A 23 -9.71 5.51 11.03
CA GLY A 23 -8.31 5.19 10.77
C GLY A 23 -7.39 6.34 11.18
N ARG A 24 -7.75 7.58 10.83
CA ARG A 24 -6.97 8.77 11.18
C ARG A 24 -7.08 9.16 12.65
N ASN A 25 -8.15 8.81 13.35
CA ASN A 25 -8.33 9.14 14.76
C ASN A 25 -7.69 8.09 15.68
N LEU A 26 -7.82 6.80 15.35
CA LEU A 26 -7.19 5.69 16.08
C LEU A 26 -5.67 5.60 15.87
N SER A 27 -5.16 6.05 14.72
CA SER A 27 -3.72 5.98 14.39
C SER A 27 -3.09 7.33 14.05
N GLY A 28 -3.81 8.44 14.29
CA GLY A 28 -3.34 9.79 14.04
C GLY A 28 -2.30 10.24 15.06
N GLN A 29 -1.19 10.79 14.57
CA GLN A 29 -0.27 11.54 15.41
C GLN A 29 -0.83 12.97 15.60
N PRO A 30 -0.97 13.47 16.84
CA PRO A 30 -1.49 14.82 17.09
C PRO A 30 -0.56 15.93 16.61
N ASN A 31 0.71 15.61 16.35
CA ASN A 31 1.73 16.56 15.94
C ASN A 31 2.09 16.35 14.46
N PHE A 32 1.78 17.33 13.62
CA PHE A 32 2.32 17.41 12.27
C PHE A 32 3.83 17.66 12.33
N PRO A 33 4.71 16.79 11.83
CA PRO A 33 5.98 17.27 11.34
C PRO A 33 5.71 17.79 9.92
N CYS A 34 5.47 19.10 9.79
CA CYS A 34 5.48 19.80 8.50
C CYS A 34 6.89 19.86 7.87
N ARG A 35 7.83 19.02 8.34
CA ARG A 35 9.10 18.78 7.69
C ARG A 35 9.15 17.29 7.36
N VAL A 36 8.72 16.96 6.14
CA VAL A 36 9.00 15.67 5.52
C VAL A 36 10.51 15.59 5.33
N ASN A 37 11.26 15.33 6.39
CA ASN A 37 12.56 14.71 6.21
C ASN A 37 12.23 13.38 5.55
N ALA A 38 12.70 13.22 4.31
CA ALA A 38 12.64 11.92 3.66
C ALA A 38 13.21 10.91 4.66
N VAL A 39 12.39 9.94 5.06
CA VAL A 39 12.89 8.77 5.79
C VAL A 39 14.09 8.27 5.01
N PRO A 40 15.25 8.00 5.62
CA PRO A 40 16.37 7.39 4.92
C PRO A 40 15.86 6.09 4.30
N ARG A 41 15.56 6.13 3.00
CA ARG A 41 15.04 4.99 2.28
C ARG A 41 16.26 4.15 1.90
N PRO A 42 16.26 2.84 2.20
CA PRO A 42 17.27 1.92 1.67
C PRO A 42 17.12 1.72 0.14
N ILE A 43 16.11 2.35 -0.47
CA ILE A 43 15.85 2.34 -1.90
C ILE A 43 16.70 3.47 -2.50
N PRO A 44 17.53 3.20 -3.53
CA PRO A 44 18.35 4.23 -4.16
C PRO A 44 17.46 5.40 -4.59
N GLU A 45 17.93 6.64 -4.38
CA GLU A 45 17.24 7.82 -4.87
C GLU A 45 17.14 7.73 -6.39
N LYS A 46 16.00 7.26 -6.90
CA LYS A 46 15.70 7.34 -8.32
C LYS A 46 15.66 8.83 -8.65
N LYS A 47 16.69 9.30 -9.36
CA LYS A 47 16.84 10.69 -9.83
C LYS A 47 15.45 11.30 -10.10
N CYS A 48 15.10 12.32 -9.34
CA CYS A 48 13.86 13.08 -9.49
C CYS A 48 13.90 13.97 -10.75
N GLU A 49 14.39 13.46 -11.86
CA GLU A 49 14.35 14.14 -13.15
C GLU A 49 12.98 13.84 -13.80
N GLY A 50 12.05 14.79 -13.70
CA GLY A 50 10.87 14.88 -14.56
C GLY A 50 9.88 13.70 -14.56
N GLN A 51 9.39 13.25 -13.39
CA GLN A 51 8.35 12.22 -13.38
C GLN A 51 6.98 12.78 -13.78
N SER A 52 6.69 12.76 -15.08
CA SER A 52 5.36 13.01 -15.64
C SER A 52 4.33 12.03 -15.05
N PHE A 53 3.04 12.40 -15.14
CA PHE A 53 1.92 11.53 -14.73
C PHE A 53 2.05 10.12 -15.34
N PHE A 54 2.34 10.04 -16.65
CA PHE A 54 2.49 8.78 -17.36
C PHE A 54 3.68 7.93 -16.88
N SER A 55 4.77 8.57 -16.42
CA SER A 55 5.90 7.86 -15.84
C SER A 55 5.50 7.17 -14.53
N ARG A 56 4.79 7.89 -13.65
CA ARG A 56 4.25 7.33 -12.40
C ARG A 56 3.22 6.24 -12.66
N PHE A 57 2.35 6.46 -13.65
CA PHE A 57 1.36 5.48 -14.06
C PHE A 57 2.02 4.20 -14.59
N LYS A 58 3.05 4.30 -15.43
CA LYS A 58 3.80 3.13 -15.93
C LYS A 58 4.47 2.37 -14.79
N ILE A 59 5.06 3.07 -13.83
CA ILE A 59 5.63 2.44 -12.62
C ILE A 59 4.53 1.72 -11.83
N TRP A 60 3.37 2.35 -11.65
CA TRP A 60 2.24 1.76 -10.95
C TRP A 60 1.74 0.50 -11.65
N VAL A 61 1.57 0.53 -12.98
CA VAL A 61 1.20 -0.66 -13.77
C VAL A 61 2.24 -1.77 -13.61
N ASN A 62 3.53 -1.44 -13.70
CA ASN A 62 4.59 -2.43 -13.54
C ASN A 62 4.59 -3.07 -12.14
N ILE A 63 4.32 -2.30 -11.09
CA ILE A 63 4.24 -2.83 -9.71
C ILE A 63 3.07 -3.81 -9.54
N LEU A 64 2.02 -3.68 -10.36
CA LEU A 64 0.82 -4.51 -10.34
C LEU A 64 0.92 -5.77 -11.21
N ASP A 65 2.07 -6.04 -11.82
CA ASP A 65 2.25 -7.24 -12.64
C ASP A 65 2.13 -8.51 -11.77
N PRO A 66 1.14 -9.39 -12.04
CA PRO A 66 0.90 -10.59 -11.25
C PRO A 66 2.02 -11.62 -11.36
N THR A 67 2.91 -11.52 -12.35
CA THR A 67 4.05 -12.43 -12.55
C THR A 67 4.99 -12.41 -11.35
N PHE A 68 5.08 -11.27 -10.65
CA PHE A 68 5.90 -11.14 -9.43
C PHE A 68 5.40 -11.99 -8.25
N LEU A 69 4.15 -12.49 -8.28
CA LEU A 69 3.66 -13.42 -7.24
C LEU A 69 4.36 -14.77 -7.27
N LEU A 70 4.91 -15.15 -8.42
CA LEU A 70 5.64 -16.41 -8.58
C LEU A 70 7.08 -16.32 -8.02
N SER A 71 7.51 -15.13 -7.58
CA SER A 71 8.84 -14.93 -7.03
C SER A 71 8.95 -15.43 -5.59
N SER A 72 10.00 -16.19 -5.33
CA SER A 72 10.30 -16.70 -3.98
C SER A 72 10.76 -15.57 -3.03
N ASP A 73 10.51 -15.75 -1.73
CA ASP A 73 10.96 -14.79 -0.70
C ASP A 73 12.49 -14.63 -0.67
N ALA A 74 13.24 -15.67 -1.03
CA ALA A 74 14.69 -15.60 -1.17
C ALA A 74 15.11 -14.67 -2.31
N THR A 75 14.43 -14.75 -3.46
CA THR A 75 14.66 -13.86 -4.62
C THR A 75 14.33 -12.41 -4.25
N ILE A 76 13.22 -12.19 -3.53
CA ILE A 76 12.79 -10.86 -3.09
C ILE A 76 13.81 -10.23 -2.13
N LYS A 77 14.31 -10.99 -1.15
CA LYS A 77 15.33 -10.50 -0.21
C LYS A 77 16.66 -10.20 -0.90
N ARG A 78 17.05 -11.01 -1.89
CA ARG A 78 18.24 -10.74 -2.71
C ARG A 78 18.08 -9.44 -3.50
N ALA A 79 16.96 -9.27 -4.21
CA ALA A 79 16.66 -8.04 -4.95
C ALA A 79 16.67 -6.81 -4.04
N HIS A 80 16.04 -6.91 -2.86
CA HIS A 80 16.05 -5.82 -1.88
C HIS A 80 17.46 -5.50 -1.34
N GLY A 81 18.28 -6.53 -1.10
CA GLY A 81 19.67 -6.36 -0.66
C GLY A 81 20.55 -5.65 -1.69
N LEU A 82 20.37 -5.95 -2.97
CA LEU A 82 21.10 -5.30 -4.07
C LEU A 82 20.77 -3.80 -4.16
N LEU A 83 19.50 -3.43 -3.96
CA LEU A 83 19.09 -2.01 -3.93
C LEU A 83 19.75 -1.24 -2.80
N ARG A 84 19.85 -1.85 -1.61
CA ARG A 84 20.51 -1.24 -0.46
C ARG A 84 22.02 -1.06 -0.68
N GLY A 85 22.62 -1.89 -1.53
CA GLY A 85 24.04 -1.83 -1.90
C GLY A 85 24.42 -0.65 -2.81
N GLY A 86 23.45 0.12 -3.33
CA GLY A 86 23.72 1.33 -4.11
C GLY A 86 24.39 1.08 -5.47
N GLN A 87 24.26 -0.13 -6.02
CA GLN A 87 24.86 -0.50 -7.30
C GLN A 87 24.16 0.22 -8.47
N LYS A 88 24.89 0.55 -9.53
CA LYS A 88 24.36 1.21 -10.74
C LYS A 88 23.45 0.21 -11.46
N LEU A 89 22.18 0.57 -11.65
CA LEU A 89 21.12 -0.34 -12.08
C LEU A 89 21.01 -0.37 -13.63
N ASP A 90 21.23 -1.55 -14.23
CA ASP A 90 20.99 -1.89 -15.64
C ASP A 90 19.49 -2.18 -15.92
N GLU A 91 19.15 -2.88 -17.02
CA GLU A 91 17.76 -3.19 -17.41
C GLU A 91 17.13 -4.33 -16.61
N TRP A 92 17.87 -5.42 -16.37
CA TRP A 92 17.50 -6.52 -15.46
C TRP A 92 17.26 -6.02 -14.03
N ASP A 93 17.99 -4.99 -13.66
CA ASP A 93 17.88 -4.32 -12.39
C ASP A 93 16.58 -3.52 -12.24
N LYS A 94 15.97 -3.05 -13.34
CA LYS A 94 14.63 -2.41 -13.27
C LYS A 94 13.57 -3.41 -12.83
N GLU A 95 13.70 -4.67 -13.24
CA GLU A 95 12.82 -5.75 -12.80
C GLU A 95 13.07 -6.07 -11.32
N ALA A 96 14.32 -6.18 -10.89
CA ALA A 96 14.67 -6.37 -9.48
C ALA A 96 14.18 -5.21 -8.58
N VAL A 97 14.28 -3.97 -9.06
CA VAL A 97 13.70 -2.77 -8.41
C VAL A 97 12.19 -2.94 -8.29
N THR A 98 11.52 -3.32 -9.38
CA THR A 98 10.06 -3.47 -9.43
C THR A 98 9.61 -4.60 -8.51
N LEU A 99 10.29 -5.74 -8.51
CA LEU A 99 10.05 -6.89 -7.65
C LEU A 99 10.21 -6.54 -6.17
N SER A 100 11.26 -5.81 -5.81
CA SER A 100 11.44 -5.34 -4.44
C SER A 100 10.33 -4.36 -4.05
N LEU A 101 9.98 -3.41 -4.91
CA LEU A 101 8.92 -2.43 -4.63
C LEU A 101 7.53 -3.06 -4.54
N SER A 102 7.28 -4.14 -5.29
CA SER A 102 6.00 -4.86 -5.30
C SER A 102 5.87 -5.91 -4.20
N SER A 103 6.95 -6.25 -3.51
CA SER A 103 6.97 -7.36 -2.54
C SER A 103 7.48 -7.01 -1.15
N VAL A 104 8.11 -5.85 -0.97
CA VAL A 104 8.73 -5.43 0.30
C VAL A 104 8.09 -4.15 0.82
N HIS A 105 7.90 -4.09 2.13
CA HIS A 105 7.36 -2.92 2.78
C HIS A 105 8.33 -1.75 2.69
N ALA A 106 7.87 -0.61 2.15
CA ALA A 106 8.72 0.56 1.88
C ALA A 106 9.51 1.04 3.11
N ASP A 107 8.85 1.11 4.27
CA ASP A 107 9.51 1.51 5.51
C ASP A 107 10.24 0.34 6.21
N SER A 108 9.60 -0.82 6.42
CA SER A 108 10.17 -1.90 7.24
C SER A 108 11.30 -2.67 6.57
N GLY A 109 11.23 -2.87 5.25
CA GLY A 109 12.10 -3.81 4.54
C GLY A 109 11.63 -5.27 4.67
N ASP A 110 10.52 -5.52 5.35
CA ASP A 110 9.93 -6.85 5.50
C ASP A 110 9.12 -7.24 4.26
N VAL A 111 9.14 -8.53 3.93
CA VAL A 111 8.38 -9.08 2.81
C VAL A 111 6.89 -9.07 3.14
N LEU A 112 6.07 -8.51 2.24
CA LEU A 112 4.61 -8.50 2.42
C LEU A 112 4.03 -9.90 2.25
N PRO A 113 2.97 -10.24 3.02
CA PRO A 113 2.17 -11.44 2.78
C PRO A 113 1.67 -11.48 1.34
N LEU A 114 1.72 -12.65 0.70
CA LEU A 114 1.49 -12.84 -0.73
C LEU A 114 0.21 -12.14 -1.25
N MET A 115 -0.92 -12.32 -0.57
CA MET A 115 -2.21 -11.73 -0.97
C MET A 115 -2.31 -10.21 -0.78
N LEU A 116 -1.42 -9.64 0.03
CA LEU A 116 -1.37 -8.20 0.33
C LEU A 116 -0.25 -7.50 -0.44
N ARG A 117 0.50 -8.23 -1.27
CA ARG A 117 1.46 -7.64 -2.21
C ARG A 117 0.70 -6.84 -3.28
N PRO A 118 1.20 -5.67 -3.68
CA PRO A 118 0.69 -4.93 -4.84
C PRO A 118 0.46 -5.81 -6.09
N ALA A 119 1.36 -6.75 -6.38
CA ALA A 119 1.21 -7.70 -7.49
C ALA A 119 -0.07 -8.56 -7.42
N ALA A 120 -0.57 -8.86 -6.21
CA ALA A 120 -1.81 -9.61 -6.00
C ALA A 120 -3.06 -8.74 -6.04
N PHE A 121 -2.91 -7.41 -6.02
CA PHE A 121 -4.03 -6.49 -5.89
C PHE A 121 -5.04 -6.67 -7.00
N LEU A 122 -4.60 -6.59 -8.26
CA LEU A 122 -5.48 -6.72 -9.41
C LEU A 122 -6.10 -8.12 -9.49
N SER A 123 -5.28 -9.17 -9.35
CA SER A 123 -5.75 -10.56 -9.42
C SER A 123 -6.77 -10.90 -8.33
N THR A 124 -6.64 -10.30 -7.15
CA THR A 124 -7.55 -10.55 -6.02
C THR A 124 -8.78 -9.65 -6.07
N SER A 125 -8.61 -8.36 -6.38
CA SER A 125 -9.71 -7.40 -6.36
C SER A 125 -10.56 -7.42 -7.61
N ALA A 126 -10.01 -7.72 -8.79
CA ALA A 126 -10.76 -7.68 -10.04
C ALA A 126 -11.95 -8.66 -10.04
N PRO A 127 -11.81 -9.94 -9.62
CA PRO A 127 -12.96 -10.83 -9.50
C PRO A 127 -13.99 -10.33 -8.49
N LEU A 128 -13.55 -9.77 -7.34
CA LEU A 128 -14.44 -9.22 -6.32
C LEU A 128 -15.24 -8.00 -6.82
N VAL A 129 -14.60 -7.15 -7.61
CA VAL A 129 -15.25 -5.98 -8.22
C VAL A 129 -16.24 -6.43 -9.29
N ILE A 130 -15.83 -7.32 -10.20
CA ILE A 130 -16.72 -7.85 -11.26
C ILE A 130 -17.94 -8.51 -10.63
N THR A 131 -17.75 -9.44 -9.69
CA THR A 131 -18.84 -10.11 -8.98
C THR A 131 -19.74 -9.14 -8.23
N SER A 132 -19.19 -8.06 -7.67
CA SER A 132 -19.98 -7.02 -7.02
C SER A 132 -20.85 -6.20 -7.99
N PHE A 133 -20.45 -6.07 -9.25
CA PHE A 133 -21.19 -5.33 -10.29
C PHE A 133 -22.19 -6.19 -11.08
N LEU A 134 -22.15 -7.51 -10.96
CA LEU A 134 -23.16 -8.38 -11.58
C LEU A 134 -24.56 -8.05 -11.05
N PRO A 135 -25.62 -8.19 -11.87
CA PRO A 135 -27.00 -7.99 -11.41
C PRO A 135 -27.36 -9.07 -10.38
N HIS A 136 -27.36 -8.69 -9.10
CA HIS A 136 -27.75 -9.57 -8.01
C HIS A 136 -29.27 -9.63 -7.90
N THR A 137 -29.83 -10.83 -7.87
CA THR A 137 -31.27 -11.03 -7.62
C THR A 137 -31.67 -10.71 -6.18
N ASN A 138 -30.69 -10.64 -5.27
CA ASN A 138 -30.89 -10.52 -3.83
C ASN A 138 -29.83 -9.58 -3.24
N VAL A 139 -30.27 -8.53 -2.52
CA VAL A 139 -29.40 -7.50 -1.94
C VAL A 139 -28.34 -8.10 -0.99
N LYS A 140 -28.67 -9.19 -0.29
CA LYS A 140 -27.72 -9.91 0.58
C LYS A 140 -26.45 -10.36 -0.13
N TYR A 141 -26.53 -10.81 -1.38
CA TYR A 141 -25.34 -11.24 -2.13
C TYR A 141 -24.50 -10.05 -2.57
N ALA A 142 -25.14 -8.95 -2.98
CA ALA A 142 -24.44 -7.71 -3.28
C ALA A 142 -23.68 -7.19 -2.05
N LEU A 143 -24.31 -7.17 -0.88
CA LEU A 143 -23.67 -6.77 0.38
C LEU A 143 -22.52 -7.71 0.79
N LEU A 144 -22.67 -9.03 0.59
CA LEU A 144 -21.63 -10.01 0.88
C LEU A 144 -20.36 -9.75 0.06
N TRP A 145 -20.49 -9.58 -1.26
CA TRP A 145 -19.35 -9.31 -2.14
C TRP A 145 -18.70 -7.95 -1.85
N GLN A 146 -19.51 -6.93 -1.56
CA GLN A 146 -19.02 -5.63 -1.11
C GLN A 146 -18.26 -5.73 0.21
N PHE A 147 -18.75 -6.50 1.18
CA PHE A 147 -18.05 -6.72 2.44
C PHE A 147 -16.67 -7.34 2.23
N PHE A 148 -16.55 -8.38 1.39
CA PHE A 148 -15.26 -8.97 1.06
C PHE A 148 -14.32 -8.01 0.33
N LEU A 149 -14.85 -7.23 -0.62
CA LEU A 149 -14.08 -6.21 -1.33
C LEU A 149 -13.53 -5.16 -0.37
N GLN A 150 -14.36 -4.56 0.48
CA GLN A 150 -13.94 -3.53 1.44
C GLN A 150 -12.99 -4.08 2.52
N SER A 151 -13.21 -5.32 2.96
CA SER A 151 -12.32 -6.01 3.89
C SER A 151 -10.94 -6.27 3.28
N TYR A 152 -10.87 -6.63 1.99
CA TYR A 152 -9.60 -6.76 1.28
C TYR A 152 -8.90 -5.40 1.15
N GLN A 153 -9.61 -4.37 0.68
CA GLN A 153 -9.06 -3.03 0.50
C GLN A 153 -8.51 -2.44 1.81
N THR A 154 -9.21 -2.66 2.92
CA THR A 154 -8.79 -2.21 4.25
C THR A 154 -7.52 -2.94 4.70
N ARG A 155 -7.46 -4.27 4.55
CA ARG A 155 -6.26 -5.05 4.90
C ARG A 155 -5.07 -4.69 4.02
N PHE A 156 -5.28 -4.50 2.72
CA PHE A 156 -4.25 -4.08 1.78
C PHE A 156 -3.67 -2.73 2.18
N THR A 157 -4.54 -1.76 2.48
CA THR A 157 -4.13 -0.41 2.92
C THR A 157 -3.40 -0.46 4.27
N LEU A 158 -3.87 -1.27 5.22
CA LEU A 158 -3.24 -1.44 6.52
C LEU A 158 -1.83 -2.05 6.41
N ALA A 159 -1.65 -3.03 5.50
CA ALA A 159 -0.36 -3.70 5.28
C ALA A 159 0.64 -2.86 4.48
N ASN A 160 0.16 -1.96 3.61
CA ASN A 160 1.00 -1.06 2.81
C ASN A 160 1.10 0.36 3.42
N ARG A 161 0.61 0.57 4.65
CA ARG A 161 0.64 1.88 5.30
C ARG A 161 2.08 2.28 5.61
N ASN A 162 2.35 3.57 5.63
CA ASN A 162 3.63 4.06 6.13
C ASN A 162 3.75 3.81 7.64
N SER A 163 4.83 3.18 8.08
CA SER A 163 5.16 2.91 9.49
C SER A 163 6.20 3.89 10.05
N SER A 164 6.55 4.92 9.28
CA SER A 164 7.51 5.98 9.65
C SER A 164 7.24 6.60 11.03
N SER A 165 5.96 6.80 11.41
CA SER A 165 5.61 7.40 12.70
C SER A 165 5.90 6.47 13.90
N GLU A 166 5.76 5.16 13.73
CA GLU A 166 6.09 4.14 14.74
C GLU A 166 7.61 4.03 14.89
N LYS A 167 8.35 4.07 13.77
CA LYS A 167 9.82 4.11 13.80
C LYS A 167 10.37 5.36 14.46
N ASN A 168 9.78 6.53 14.18
CA ASN A 168 10.17 7.77 14.83
C ASN A 168 9.89 7.73 16.34
N ARG A 169 8.75 7.16 16.76
CA ARG A 169 8.42 6.94 18.19
C ARG A 169 9.37 5.94 18.87
N ALA A 170 9.77 4.88 18.17
CA ALA A 170 10.74 3.91 18.66
C ALA A 170 12.15 4.50 18.80
N ARG A 171 12.55 5.38 17.87
CA ARG A 171 13.85 6.10 17.86
C ARG A 171 13.90 7.30 18.81
N GLN A 172 12.77 7.74 19.37
CA GLN A 172 12.78 8.83 20.35
C GLN A 172 13.54 8.39 21.61
N PRO A 173 14.50 9.20 22.08
CA PRO A 173 15.25 8.89 23.30
C PRO A 173 14.30 8.86 24.50
N THR A 174 14.61 8.03 25.50
CA THR A 174 13.76 7.77 26.68
C THR A 174 13.33 9.04 27.41
N TRP A 175 14.23 10.02 27.54
CA TRP A 175 13.95 11.33 28.14
C TRP A 175 12.89 12.16 27.41
N ALA A 176 12.67 11.91 26.11
CA ALA A 176 11.65 12.60 25.33
C ALA A 176 10.26 11.96 25.51
N LYS A 177 10.21 10.67 25.86
CA LYS A 177 8.96 9.94 26.15
C LYS A 177 8.39 10.33 27.52
N GLU A 178 9.25 10.47 28.52
CA GLU A 178 8.88 10.89 29.88
C GLU A 178 8.31 12.33 29.90
N ARG A 179 8.85 13.24 29.07
CA ARG A 179 8.35 14.62 28.97
C ARG A 179 7.01 14.78 28.24
N ALA A 180 6.57 13.79 27.48
CA ALA A 180 5.30 13.83 26.74
C ALA A 180 4.12 13.23 27.53
N THR A 181 4.40 12.63 28.68
CA THR A 181 3.41 11.97 29.56
C THR A 181 3.20 12.70 30.90
N ALA A 182 3.93 13.80 31.12
CA ALA A 182 3.74 14.77 32.19
C ALA A 182 2.98 16.00 31.65
#